data_AF-A0A525ITT0-F1
#
_entry.id   AF-A0A525ITT0-F1
#
_cell.length_a   1.000
_cell.length_b   1.000
_cell.length_c   1.000
_cell.angle_alpha   90.00
_cell.angle_beta   90.00
_cell.angle_gamma   90.00
#
_symmetry.space_group_name_H-M   'P 1'
#
loop_
_entity.id
_entity.type
_entity.pdbx_description
1 polymer ?
#
loop_
_entity_poly.entity_id
_entity_poly.type
_entity_poly.pdbx_seq_one_letter_code
_entity_poly.pdbx_strand_id
1 'polypeptide(L)'
;MSANRTSHIRLTSHPGHGTASRFPIHWDAKTARERGPVIATPNAGADRNAIGAHGGAYSIYRALAISSGAMAAETRPELHNTYPVVPIGPHAQWHEPGKIVSLDPWGHRVAEDFAAELAEGVDIRPTIAVTKARIDLPEIHDAIAKGRLKVDGTVVHENGDVAVTKAAIDPVWCLPGVAERFEVDEQQLRRTLFEQTGGMYPELVTRPDIKVFLPPIGGITLYMFGDPAKIGNKRYTLTCRVHDECNGSDVFGSDICTCRPYL
;
A
#
# COMPACT_ATOMS: atom_id res chain seq x y z
N MET A 1 15.41 28.95 3.33
CA MET A 1 14.81 27.70 3.83
C MET A 1 13.48 28.07 4.48
N SER A 2 12.36 27.56 3.99
CA SER A 2 11.06 27.78 4.64
C SER A 2 11.09 27.07 5.99
N ALA A 3 10.89 27.79 7.08
CA ALA A 3 10.86 27.18 8.41
C ALA A 3 9.56 26.37 8.55
N ASN A 4 9.68 25.06 8.83
CA ASN A 4 8.51 24.23 9.14
C ASN A 4 7.77 24.83 10.34
N ARG A 5 6.44 24.99 10.22
CA ARG A 5 5.60 25.56 11.30
C ARG A 5 5.74 24.73 12.58
N THR A 6 6.17 25.37 13.66
CA THR A 6 6.12 24.84 15.02
C THR A 6 4.69 24.93 15.56
N SER A 7 3.81 24.03 15.12
CA SER A 7 2.47 23.89 15.70
C SER A 7 2.44 22.90 16.86
N HIS A 8 1.45 23.06 17.75
CA HIS A 8 1.20 22.16 18.87
C HIS A 8 1.09 20.69 18.42
N ILE A 9 1.90 19.80 18.99
CA ILE A 9 1.82 18.36 18.74
C ILE A 9 0.63 17.82 19.52
N ARG A 10 -0.39 17.32 18.82
CA ARG A 10 -1.56 16.71 19.46
C ARG A 10 -1.24 15.25 19.79
N LEU A 11 -0.88 14.99 21.05
CA LEU A 11 -0.76 13.63 21.57
C LEU A 11 -2.16 13.15 21.99
N THR A 12 -2.62 12.04 21.42
CA THR A 12 -3.82 11.35 21.91
C THR A 12 -3.44 10.53 23.13
N SER A 13 -3.40 11.18 24.31
CA SER A 13 -3.00 10.54 25.57
C SER A 13 -4.15 9.88 26.33
N HIS A 14 -5.39 10.23 26.00
CA HIS A 14 -6.59 9.71 26.64
C HIS A 14 -7.63 9.30 25.58
N PRO A 15 -8.47 8.28 25.84
CA PRO A 15 -9.62 7.99 25.00
C PRO A 15 -10.51 9.24 24.95
N GLY A 16 -10.67 9.79 23.75
CA GLY A 16 -11.52 10.93 23.51
C GLY A 16 -12.24 10.74 22.19
N HIS A 17 -13.47 11.21 22.11
CA HIS A 17 -14.18 11.32 20.83
C HIS A 17 -13.46 12.39 20.01
N GLY A 18 -12.43 11.98 19.27
CA GLY A 18 -11.89 12.81 18.19
C GLY A 18 -13.04 13.16 17.25
N THR A 19 -12.99 14.34 16.64
CA THR A 19 -13.98 14.71 15.62
C THR A 19 -14.05 13.60 14.59
N ALA A 20 -15.24 13.06 14.36
CA ALA A 20 -15.43 12.04 13.34
C ALA A 20 -14.95 12.61 12.01
N SER A 21 -14.18 11.82 11.25
CA SER A 21 -13.77 12.24 9.92
C SER A 21 -15.00 12.45 9.04
N ARG A 22 -14.95 13.45 8.16
CA ARG A 22 -15.96 13.61 7.11
C ARG A 22 -16.01 12.44 6.12
N PHE A 23 -14.99 11.59 6.13
CA PHE A 23 -14.84 10.42 5.27
C PHE A 23 -14.92 9.13 6.10
N PRO A 24 -16.12 8.65 6.48
CA PRO A 24 -16.26 7.32 7.06
C PRO A 24 -15.82 6.24 6.06
N ILE A 25 -15.25 5.14 6.57
CA ILE A 25 -14.83 4.00 5.74
C ILE A 25 -15.86 2.87 5.85
N HIS A 26 -16.41 2.47 4.70
CA HIS A 26 -17.24 1.28 4.54
C HIS A 26 -16.44 0.20 3.81
N TRP A 27 -15.69 -0.61 4.57
CA TRP A 27 -14.60 -1.44 4.05
C TRP A 27 -14.98 -2.31 2.84
N ASP A 28 -16.08 -3.06 2.93
CA ASP A 28 -16.54 -3.99 1.90
C ASP A 28 -17.52 -3.37 0.89
N ALA A 29 -17.50 -2.04 0.71
CA ALA A 29 -18.42 -1.38 -0.22
C ALA A 29 -18.09 -1.71 -1.69
N LYS A 30 -19.13 -1.68 -2.54
CA LYS A 30 -19.05 -2.12 -3.95
C LYS A 30 -18.29 -1.15 -4.84
N THR A 31 -18.15 0.10 -4.42
CA THR A 31 -17.46 1.15 -5.17
C THR A 31 -16.51 1.92 -4.26
N ALA A 32 -15.43 2.48 -4.83
CA ALA A 32 -14.51 3.34 -4.09
C ALA A 32 -15.22 4.53 -3.42
N ARG A 33 -16.22 5.12 -4.09
CA ARG A 33 -17.00 6.25 -3.57
C ARG A 33 -17.80 5.87 -2.32
N GLU A 34 -18.50 4.74 -2.34
CA GLU A 34 -19.23 4.22 -1.18
C GLU A 34 -18.27 3.78 -0.07
N ARG A 35 -17.11 3.23 -0.43
CA ARG A 35 -16.07 2.81 0.52
C ARG A 35 -15.48 3.99 1.27
N GLY A 36 -15.21 5.09 0.57
CA GLY A 36 -14.51 6.28 1.07
C GLY A 36 -12.99 6.23 0.85
N PRO A 37 -12.29 7.37 0.78
CA PRO A 37 -10.85 7.41 0.61
C PRO A 37 -10.09 7.06 1.89
N VAL A 38 -8.97 6.34 1.80
CA VAL A 38 -8.06 6.14 2.95
C VAL A 38 -7.12 7.33 3.10
N ILE A 39 -7.21 7.99 4.25
CA ILE A 39 -6.48 9.21 4.56
C ILE A 39 -5.71 9.00 5.86
N ALA A 40 -4.43 8.65 5.71
CA ALA A 40 -3.48 8.47 6.81
C ALA A 40 -2.42 9.59 6.89
N THR A 41 -2.51 10.63 6.04
CA THR A 41 -1.46 11.65 5.99
C THR A 41 -1.41 12.47 7.29
N PRO A 42 -0.22 12.78 7.83
CA PRO A 42 -0.11 13.53 9.09
C PRO A 42 -0.74 14.93 9.06
N ASN A 43 -0.85 15.52 7.86
CA ASN A 43 -1.38 16.87 7.67
C ASN A 43 -2.88 16.89 7.30
N ALA A 44 -3.56 15.74 7.26
CA ALA A 44 -4.99 15.67 6.90
C ALA A 44 -5.94 16.30 7.92
N GLY A 45 -5.46 16.63 9.13
CA GLY A 45 -6.28 17.28 10.16
C GLY A 45 -7.53 16.45 10.49
N ALA A 46 -8.71 17.06 10.33
CA ALA A 46 -10.00 16.41 10.61
C ALA A 46 -10.40 15.35 9.59
N ASP A 47 -9.78 15.33 8.40
CA ASP A 47 -10.12 14.36 7.34
C ASP A 47 -9.49 12.99 7.59
N ARG A 48 -8.48 12.91 8.47
CA ARG A 48 -7.76 11.68 8.77
C ARG A 48 -8.69 10.60 9.32
N ASN A 49 -8.71 9.44 8.66
CA ASN A 49 -9.58 8.30 8.97
C ASN A 49 -8.84 6.96 9.05
N ALA A 50 -7.51 6.98 9.05
CA ALA A 50 -6.66 5.81 9.21
C ALA A 50 -5.49 6.08 10.18
N ILE A 51 -5.11 5.05 10.94
CA ILE A 51 -3.95 5.05 11.83
C ILE A 51 -2.69 4.82 10.99
N GLY A 52 -1.54 5.34 11.45
CA GLY A 52 -0.28 5.25 10.71
C GLY A 52 -0.07 6.40 9.73
N ALA A 53 0.68 6.14 8.67
CA ALA A 53 0.99 7.09 7.60
C ALA A 53 1.09 6.40 6.24
N HIS A 54 0.73 7.13 5.18
CA HIS A 54 1.00 6.73 3.79
C HIS A 54 2.51 6.56 3.55
N GLY A 55 2.88 5.60 2.70
CA GLY A 55 4.28 5.22 2.45
C GLY A 55 4.89 4.29 3.50
N GLY A 56 4.11 3.83 4.49
CA GLY A 56 4.49 2.78 5.43
C GLY A 56 5.86 3.01 6.07
N ALA A 57 6.77 2.04 5.92
CA ALA A 57 8.14 2.11 6.42
C ALA A 57 8.94 3.30 5.85
N TYR A 58 8.64 3.76 4.63
CA TYR A 58 9.32 4.91 4.02
C TYR A 58 8.89 6.26 4.59
N SER A 59 7.83 6.32 5.40
CA SER A 59 7.40 7.54 6.07
C SER A 59 8.49 8.16 6.96
N ILE A 60 9.41 7.34 7.47
CA ILE A 60 10.58 7.80 8.23
C ILE A 60 11.55 8.61 7.35
N TYR A 61 11.81 8.17 6.11
CA TYR A 61 12.65 8.94 5.19
C TYR A 61 12.00 10.28 4.81
N ARG A 62 10.68 10.32 4.68
CA ARG A 62 9.95 11.58 4.51
C ARG A 62 10.15 12.49 5.73
N ALA A 63 10.05 11.96 6.95
CA ALA A 63 10.28 12.73 8.16
C ALA A 63 11.72 13.27 8.23
N LEU A 64 12.72 12.48 7.84
CA LEU A 64 14.13 12.92 7.75
C LEU A 64 14.32 14.02 6.70
N ALA A 65 13.71 13.89 5.52
CA ALA A 65 13.78 14.90 4.47
C ALA A 65 13.14 16.23 4.90
N ILE A 66 12.05 16.17 5.66
CA ILE A 66 11.39 17.36 6.23
C ILE A 66 12.27 17.98 7.32
N SER A 67 12.83 17.15 8.20
CA SER A 67 13.70 17.59 9.29
C SER A 67 14.98 18.27 8.77
N SER A 68 15.58 17.72 7.71
CA SER A 68 16.76 18.31 7.07
C SER A 68 16.45 19.54 6.19
N GLY A 69 15.17 19.87 5.99
CA GLY A 69 14.73 20.95 5.11
C GLY A 69 14.84 20.64 3.62
N ALA A 70 15.14 19.39 3.24
CA ALA A 70 15.16 18.94 1.85
C ALA A 70 13.76 18.82 1.24
N MET A 71 12.72 18.75 2.07
CA MET A 71 11.31 18.71 1.68
C MET A 71 10.47 19.58 2.61
N ALA A 72 9.46 20.29 2.08
CA ALA A 72 8.52 21.03 2.92
C ALA A 72 7.48 20.08 3.54
N ALA A 73 7.03 20.36 4.78
CA ALA A 73 6.08 19.48 5.46
C ALA A 73 4.74 19.36 4.69
N GLU A 74 4.31 20.46 4.07
CA GLU A 74 3.13 20.62 3.25
C GLU A 74 3.24 20.05 1.84
N THR A 75 4.41 19.50 1.44
CA THR A 75 4.58 18.90 0.11
C THR A 75 3.56 17.79 -0.11
N ARG A 76 2.78 17.96 -1.18
CA ARG A 76 1.78 17.02 -1.68
C ARG A 76 2.28 16.36 -2.97
N PRO A 77 1.95 15.08 -3.19
CA PRO A 77 2.22 14.45 -4.48
C PRO A 77 1.39 15.15 -5.57
N GLU A 78 1.99 15.30 -6.74
CA GLU A 78 1.29 15.66 -7.96
C GLU A 78 0.70 14.35 -8.53
N LEU A 79 -0.62 14.34 -8.77
CA LEU A 79 -1.36 13.13 -9.19
C LEU A 79 -1.92 13.23 -10.62
N HIS A 80 -1.53 14.24 -11.39
CA HIS A 80 -1.87 14.33 -12.79
C HIS A 80 -1.20 13.20 -13.57
N ASN A 81 -1.99 12.48 -14.36
CA ASN A 81 -1.55 11.31 -15.13
C ASN A 81 -0.96 10.17 -14.27
N THR A 82 -1.28 10.09 -12.98
CA THR A 82 -0.89 8.95 -12.12
C THR A 82 -1.94 7.83 -12.10
N TYR A 83 -2.80 7.77 -13.12
CA TYR A 83 -3.77 6.69 -13.30
C TYR A 83 -3.04 5.36 -13.58
N PRO A 84 -3.62 4.22 -13.18
CA PRO A 84 -3.00 2.92 -13.41
C PRO A 84 -2.86 2.66 -14.91
N VAL A 85 -1.68 2.21 -15.35
CA VAL A 85 -1.39 1.95 -16.78
C VAL A 85 -2.23 0.83 -17.40
N VAL A 86 -2.87 0.03 -16.56
CA VAL A 86 -3.83 -1.00 -16.93
C VAL A 86 -4.98 -0.99 -15.92
N PRO A 87 -6.24 -1.14 -16.37
CA PRO A 87 -7.36 -1.29 -15.45
C PRO A 87 -7.26 -2.64 -14.72
N ILE A 88 -7.40 -2.61 -13.40
CA ILE A 88 -7.51 -3.81 -12.56
C ILE A 88 -8.84 -3.72 -11.81
N GLY A 89 -9.64 -4.78 -11.93
CA GLY A 89 -10.95 -4.89 -11.31
C GLY A 89 -11.99 -3.85 -11.78
N PRO A 90 -13.07 -3.66 -11.00
CA PRO A 90 -13.35 -4.33 -9.73
C PRO A 90 -13.66 -5.82 -9.89
N HIS A 91 -13.35 -6.60 -8.85
CA HIS A 91 -13.69 -8.03 -8.77
C HIS A 91 -14.72 -8.28 -7.66
N ALA A 92 -15.53 -9.33 -7.79
CA ALA A 92 -16.59 -9.65 -6.81
C ALA A 92 -16.06 -9.76 -5.38
N GLN A 93 -14.89 -10.39 -5.23
CA GLN A 93 -14.22 -10.60 -3.94
C GLN A 93 -13.82 -9.31 -3.22
N TRP A 94 -13.80 -8.15 -3.88
CA TRP A 94 -13.44 -6.87 -3.26
C TRP A 94 -14.49 -6.33 -2.30
N HIS A 95 -15.74 -6.76 -2.47
CA HIS A 95 -16.87 -6.35 -1.64
C HIS A 95 -17.52 -7.55 -0.93
N GLU A 96 -16.82 -8.69 -0.88
CA GLU A 96 -17.21 -9.84 -0.08
C GLU A 96 -16.62 -9.68 1.34
N PRO A 97 -17.46 -9.57 2.38
CA PRO A 97 -16.98 -9.36 3.75
C PRO A 97 -15.92 -10.39 4.18
N GLY A 98 -14.84 -9.87 4.78
CA GLY A 98 -13.77 -10.69 5.34
C GLY A 98 -12.83 -11.32 4.31
N LYS A 99 -13.03 -11.15 2.99
CA LYS A 99 -12.13 -11.69 1.96
C LYS A 99 -10.81 -10.93 1.88
N ILE A 100 -10.87 -9.61 1.86
CA ILE A 100 -9.70 -8.73 1.82
C ILE A 100 -9.71 -7.89 3.09
N VAL A 101 -8.69 -8.04 3.93
CA VAL A 101 -8.61 -7.33 5.23
C VAL A 101 -7.27 -6.62 5.45
N SER A 102 -6.29 -6.82 4.56
CA SER A 102 -4.92 -6.31 4.68
C SER A 102 -4.43 -5.52 3.45
N LEU A 103 -5.33 -5.19 2.54
CA LEU A 103 -5.09 -4.44 1.31
C LEU A 103 -6.26 -3.50 1.01
N ASP A 104 -5.98 -2.30 0.49
CA ASP A 104 -6.99 -1.43 -0.12
C ASP A 104 -7.11 -1.73 -1.63
N PRO A 105 -8.12 -2.49 -2.08
CA PRO A 105 -8.24 -2.87 -3.49
C PRO A 105 -8.58 -1.69 -4.41
N TRP A 106 -9.01 -0.55 -3.87
CA TRP A 106 -9.31 0.66 -4.63
C TRP A 106 -8.13 1.65 -4.69
N GLY A 107 -7.02 1.33 -4.01
CA GLY A 107 -5.89 2.21 -3.79
C GLY A 107 -5.18 2.73 -5.04
N HIS A 108 -5.34 2.07 -6.19
CA HIS A 108 -4.78 2.49 -7.49
C HIS A 108 -5.65 3.51 -8.22
N ARG A 109 -6.92 3.69 -7.84
CA ARG A 109 -7.90 4.53 -8.56
C ARG A 109 -8.13 5.90 -7.92
N VAL A 110 -7.32 6.28 -6.91
CA VAL A 110 -7.52 7.50 -6.11
C VAL A 110 -7.67 8.76 -6.97
N ALA A 111 -6.82 8.93 -7.98
CA ALA A 111 -6.84 10.10 -8.86
C ALA A 111 -8.13 10.22 -9.69
N GLU A 112 -8.80 9.10 -9.98
CA GLU A 112 -10.04 9.04 -10.75
C GLU A 112 -11.26 9.14 -9.82
N ASP A 113 -11.34 8.25 -8.82
CA ASP A 113 -12.53 8.10 -7.99
C ASP A 113 -12.69 9.24 -6.96
N PHE A 114 -11.62 9.96 -6.62
CA PHE A 114 -11.64 11.08 -5.66
C PHE A 114 -11.11 12.40 -6.24
N ALA A 115 -11.23 12.58 -7.56
CA ALA A 115 -10.76 13.78 -8.25
C ALA A 115 -11.34 15.09 -7.68
N ALA A 116 -12.62 15.07 -7.25
CA ALA A 116 -13.28 16.25 -6.69
C ALA A 116 -12.67 16.65 -5.33
N GLU A 117 -12.48 15.68 -4.44
CA GLU A 117 -11.86 15.90 -3.12
C GLU A 117 -10.39 16.32 -3.27
N LEU A 118 -9.65 15.74 -4.21
CA LEU A 118 -8.30 16.18 -4.52
C LEU A 118 -8.27 17.66 -4.97
N ALA A 119 -9.22 18.08 -5.80
CA ALA A 119 -9.37 19.47 -6.22
C ALA A 119 -9.78 20.43 -5.08
N GLU A 120 -10.54 19.94 -4.09
CA GLU A 120 -10.84 20.67 -2.84
C GLU A 120 -9.63 20.81 -1.91
N GLY A 121 -8.54 20.10 -2.20
CA GLY A 121 -7.33 20.12 -1.38
C GLY A 121 -7.34 19.09 -0.26
N VAL A 122 -8.06 17.96 -0.41
CA VAL A 122 -7.90 16.79 0.47
C VAL A 122 -6.61 16.05 0.12
N ASP A 123 -5.78 15.74 1.11
CA ASP A 123 -4.54 14.99 0.89
C ASP A 123 -4.81 13.47 0.90
N ILE A 124 -5.43 13.00 -0.19
CA ILE A 124 -5.69 11.59 -0.45
C ILE A 124 -4.54 11.05 -1.32
N ARG A 125 -3.96 9.92 -0.93
CA ARG A 125 -2.81 9.33 -1.64
C ARG A 125 -3.11 7.89 -2.04
N PRO A 126 -2.64 7.45 -3.23
CA PRO A 126 -2.78 6.07 -3.64
C PRO A 126 -1.95 5.16 -2.73
N THR A 127 -2.49 3.98 -2.44
CA THR A 127 -1.79 2.90 -1.72
C THR A 127 -1.35 1.78 -2.67
N ILE A 128 -1.72 1.88 -3.95
CA ILE A 128 -1.26 0.98 -5.01
C ILE A 128 -0.81 1.82 -6.21
N ALA A 129 0.41 1.58 -6.67
CA ALA A 129 0.92 2.16 -7.91
C ALA A 129 1.09 1.07 -8.97
N VAL A 130 0.43 1.22 -10.12
CA VAL A 130 0.50 0.26 -11.23
C VAL A 130 1.22 0.91 -12.42
N THR A 131 2.37 0.36 -12.79
CA THR A 131 3.25 0.91 -13.82
C THR A 131 3.69 -0.15 -14.82
N LYS A 132 4.21 0.27 -15.99
CA LYS A 132 4.94 -0.61 -16.90
C LYS A 132 6.42 -0.54 -16.56
N ALA A 133 7.09 -1.69 -16.55
CA ALA A 133 8.51 -1.77 -16.30
C ALA A 133 9.20 -2.75 -17.25
N ARG A 134 10.52 -2.61 -17.35
CA ARG A 134 11.44 -3.54 -17.98
C ARG A 134 12.32 -4.14 -16.89
N ILE A 135 12.45 -5.45 -16.87
CA ILE A 135 13.37 -6.13 -15.96
C ILE A 135 14.45 -6.80 -16.79
N ASP A 136 15.70 -6.52 -16.46
CA ASP A 136 16.86 -7.25 -16.98
C ASP A 136 17.28 -8.31 -15.95
N LEU A 137 17.36 -9.56 -16.37
CA LEU A 137 17.65 -10.71 -15.51
C LEU A 137 18.65 -11.65 -16.18
N PRO A 138 19.85 -11.86 -15.61
CA PRO A 138 20.86 -12.75 -16.19
C PRO A 138 20.36 -14.18 -16.49
N GLU A 139 19.42 -14.69 -15.69
CA GLU A 139 18.80 -16.00 -15.89
C GLU A 139 17.98 -16.09 -17.18
N ILE A 140 17.38 -14.98 -17.61
CA ILE A 140 16.63 -14.89 -18.87
C ILE A 140 17.60 -14.96 -20.05
N HIS A 141 18.73 -14.25 -19.98
CA HIS A 141 19.79 -14.33 -20.99
C HIS A 141 20.34 -15.75 -21.14
N ASP A 142 20.63 -16.43 -20.02
CA ASP A 142 21.08 -17.82 -20.04
C ASP A 142 20.02 -18.77 -20.60
N ALA A 143 18.74 -18.56 -20.27
CA ALA A 143 17.64 -19.35 -20.79
C ALA A 143 17.46 -19.18 -22.31
N ILE A 144 17.62 -17.96 -22.82
CA ILE A 144 17.60 -17.66 -24.26
C ILE A 144 18.80 -18.32 -24.95
N ALA A 145 20.02 -18.14 -24.42
CA ALA A 145 21.24 -18.71 -24.98
C ALA A 145 21.19 -20.26 -25.06
N LYS A 146 20.58 -20.91 -24.07
CA LYS A 146 20.37 -22.37 -24.04
C LYS A 146 19.13 -22.83 -24.83
N GLY A 147 18.41 -21.93 -25.49
CA GLY A 147 17.20 -22.26 -26.26
C GLY A 147 16.00 -22.70 -25.42
N ARG A 148 16.02 -22.49 -24.10
CA ARG A 148 14.93 -22.82 -23.16
C ARG A 148 13.80 -21.79 -23.21
N LEU A 149 14.12 -20.55 -23.56
CA LEU A 149 13.18 -19.43 -23.70
C LEU A 149 13.35 -18.78 -25.07
N LYS A 150 12.23 -18.42 -25.70
CA LYS A 150 12.23 -17.74 -27.00
C LYS A 150 11.89 -16.27 -26.83
N VAL A 151 12.61 -15.43 -27.57
CA VAL A 151 12.27 -14.02 -27.74
C VAL A 151 10.98 -13.92 -28.56
N ASP A 152 9.98 -13.20 -28.05
CA ASP A 152 8.69 -13.01 -28.71
C ASP A 152 8.43 -11.54 -29.13
N GLY A 153 9.35 -10.64 -28.80
CA GLY A 153 9.27 -9.21 -29.11
C GLY A 153 8.23 -8.42 -28.31
N THR A 154 7.47 -9.09 -27.43
CA THR A 154 6.35 -8.50 -26.68
C THR A 154 6.56 -8.61 -25.17
N VAL A 155 6.75 -9.82 -24.66
CA VAL A 155 7.08 -10.08 -23.25
C VAL A 155 8.59 -10.18 -23.10
N VAL A 156 9.26 -10.92 -23.97
CA VAL A 156 10.72 -11.03 -23.99
C VAL A 156 11.24 -10.31 -25.22
N HIS A 157 11.99 -9.23 -25.01
CA HIS A 157 12.54 -8.41 -26.08
C HIS A 157 13.87 -8.95 -26.60
N GLU A 158 14.28 -8.46 -27.77
CA GLU A 158 15.51 -8.90 -28.46
C GLU A 158 16.77 -8.70 -27.63
N ASN A 159 16.79 -7.67 -26.78
CA ASN A 159 17.88 -7.40 -25.85
C ASN A 159 17.84 -8.24 -24.57
N GLY A 160 16.88 -9.15 -24.42
CA GLY A 160 16.70 -9.99 -23.23
C GLY A 160 15.85 -9.36 -22.12
N ASP A 161 15.45 -8.08 -22.26
CA ASP A 161 14.59 -7.42 -21.26
C ASP A 161 13.20 -8.03 -21.27
N VAL A 162 12.63 -8.16 -20.07
CA VAL A 162 11.28 -8.67 -19.88
C VAL A 162 10.30 -7.54 -19.58
N ALA A 163 9.26 -7.44 -20.41
CA ALA A 163 8.13 -6.54 -20.22
C ALA A 163 7.25 -7.03 -19.08
N VAL A 164 7.00 -6.15 -18.12
CA VAL A 164 6.08 -6.44 -17.02
C VAL A 164 5.16 -5.26 -16.74
N THR A 165 3.98 -5.58 -16.24
CA THR A 165 3.22 -4.63 -15.43
C THR A 165 3.63 -4.84 -13.98
N LYS A 166 4.09 -3.79 -13.31
CA LYS A 166 4.46 -3.80 -11.90
C LYS A 166 3.34 -3.17 -11.08
N ALA A 167 2.95 -3.81 -9.98
CA ALA A 167 2.16 -3.16 -8.93
C ALA A 167 2.99 -3.08 -7.65
N ALA A 168 3.14 -1.88 -7.09
CA ALA A 168 3.65 -1.67 -5.74
C ALA A 168 2.47 -1.37 -4.83
N ILE A 169 2.38 -2.07 -3.70
CA ILE A 169 1.20 -2.12 -2.85
C ILE A 169 1.61 -1.86 -1.41
N ASP A 170 1.09 -0.79 -0.83
CA ASP A 170 1.21 -0.50 0.59
C ASP A 170 0.18 -1.31 1.39
N PRO A 171 0.53 -1.83 2.58
CA PRO A 171 -0.40 -2.55 3.44
C PRO A 171 -1.46 -1.58 4.00
N VAL A 172 -2.74 -1.96 3.89
CA VAL A 172 -3.87 -1.22 4.47
C VAL A 172 -4.77 -2.20 5.18
N TRP A 173 -4.77 -2.16 6.50
CA TRP A 173 -5.43 -3.15 7.33
C TRP A 173 -6.79 -2.65 7.82
N CYS A 174 -7.81 -3.48 7.67
CA CYS A 174 -9.07 -3.38 8.39
C CYS A 174 -8.92 -4.12 9.71
N LEU A 175 -8.75 -3.37 10.81
CA LEU A 175 -8.44 -3.93 12.13
C LEU A 175 -9.46 -4.97 12.62
N PRO A 176 -10.79 -4.78 12.45
CA PRO A 176 -11.77 -5.83 12.79
C PRO A 176 -11.52 -7.13 12.02
N GLY A 177 -11.29 -7.03 10.70
CA GLY A 177 -11.06 -8.19 9.85
C GLY A 177 -9.71 -8.88 10.15
N VAL A 178 -8.67 -8.13 10.50
CA VAL A 178 -7.39 -8.70 10.94
C VAL A 178 -7.58 -9.44 12.26
N ALA A 179 -8.29 -8.86 13.23
CA ALA A 179 -8.55 -9.52 14.51
C ALA A 179 -9.29 -10.85 14.34
N GLU A 180 -10.30 -10.88 13.46
CA GLU A 180 -11.01 -12.11 13.10
C GLU A 180 -10.07 -13.17 12.50
N ARG A 181 -9.15 -12.80 11.61
CA ARG A 181 -8.16 -13.73 11.02
C ARG A 181 -7.21 -14.33 12.04
N PHE A 182 -6.93 -13.62 13.13
CA PHE A 182 -6.10 -14.08 14.24
C PHE A 182 -6.91 -14.76 15.35
N GLU A 183 -8.24 -14.84 15.21
CA GLU A 183 -9.15 -15.41 16.22
C GLU A 183 -9.02 -14.71 17.59
N VAL A 184 -8.82 -13.38 17.57
CA VAL A 184 -8.69 -12.55 18.78
C VAL A 184 -9.68 -11.40 18.78
N ASP A 185 -9.94 -10.85 19.97
CA ASP A 185 -10.72 -9.62 20.12
C ASP A 185 -9.98 -8.40 19.51
N GLU A 186 -10.71 -7.49 18.86
CA GLU A 186 -10.15 -6.30 18.19
C GLU A 186 -9.41 -5.38 19.18
N GLN A 187 -9.97 -5.18 20.38
CA GLN A 187 -9.37 -4.33 21.42
C GLN A 187 -8.08 -4.96 21.94
N GLN A 188 -8.08 -6.28 22.15
CA GLN A 188 -6.88 -7.02 22.53
C GLN A 188 -5.79 -6.91 21.45
N LEU A 189 -6.12 -7.14 20.17
CA LEU A 189 -5.18 -6.99 19.06
C LEU A 189 -4.54 -5.60 19.04
N ARG A 190 -5.38 -4.55 19.09
CA ARG A 190 -4.92 -3.15 19.08
C ARG A 190 -3.99 -2.82 20.24
N ARG A 191 -4.35 -3.27 21.45
CA ARG A 191 -3.54 -3.07 22.65
C ARG A 191 -2.18 -3.76 22.51
N THR A 192 -2.17 -5.02 22.07
CA THR A 192 -0.93 -5.76 21.85
C THR A 192 -0.07 -5.10 20.78
N LEU A 193 -0.64 -4.66 19.66
CA LEU A 193 0.09 -3.90 18.63
C LEU A 193 0.70 -2.62 19.22
N PHE A 194 -0.03 -1.86 20.02
CA PHE A 194 0.49 -0.65 20.68
C PHE A 194 1.66 -0.97 21.64
N GLU A 195 1.49 -1.95 22.52
CA GLU A 195 2.50 -2.32 23.52
C GLU A 195 3.77 -2.90 22.86
N GLN A 196 3.64 -3.79 21.88
CA GLN A 196 4.77 -4.44 21.20
C GLN A 196 5.49 -3.54 20.20
N THR A 197 4.87 -2.44 19.77
CA THR A 197 5.53 -1.42 18.92
C THR A 197 6.14 -0.27 19.73
N GLY A 198 6.32 -0.44 21.04
CA GLY A 198 6.91 0.59 21.91
C GLY A 198 6.04 1.84 22.03
N GLY A 199 4.72 1.70 21.86
CA GLY A 199 3.77 2.80 21.93
C GLY A 199 3.72 3.69 20.69
N MET A 200 4.20 3.21 19.53
CA MET A 200 4.35 4.01 18.30
C MET A 200 3.04 4.65 17.81
N TYR A 201 1.89 3.98 17.99
CA TYR A 201 0.58 4.47 17.52
C TYR A 201 -0.47 4.50 18.65
N PRO A 202 -0.51 5.58 19.46
CA PRO A 202 -1.47 5.72 20.55
C PRO A 202 -2.94 5.65 20.10
N GLU A 203 -3.24 5.96 18.84
CA GLU A 203 -4.59 5.87 18.26
C GLU A 203 -5.14 4.44 18.22
N LEU A 204 -4.26 3.41 18.23
CA LEU A 204 -4.70 2.02 18.33
C LEU A 204 -5.57 1.80 19.58
N VAL A 205 -5.22 2.48 20.68
CA VAL A 205 -5.94 2.40 21.97
C VAL A 205 -6.93 3.54 22.15
N THR A 206 -6.56 4.77 21.75
CA THR A 206 -7.34 5.97 22.06
C THR A 206 -8.43 6.33 21.04
N ARG A 207 -8.38 5.73 19.83
CA ARG A 207 -9.33 5.97 18.74
C ARG A 207 -9.91 4.65 18.19
N PRO A 208 -10.74 3.95 18.98
CA PRO A 208 -11.39 2.71 18.54
C PRO A 208 -12.38 2.91 17.39
N ASP A 209 -12.79 4.16 17.15
CA ASP A 209 -13.61 4.59 16.01
C ASP A 209 -12.87 4.50 14.67
N ILE A 210 -11.54 4.64 14.66
CA ILE A 210 -10.73 4.47 13.45
C ILE A 210 -10.44 2.99 13.23
N LYS A 211 -11.05 2.40 12.19
CA LYS A 211 -10.95 0.96 11.88
C LYS A 211 -9.83 0.58 10.90
N VAL A 212 -9.20 1.56 10.27
CA VAL A 212 -8.15 1.33 9.28
C VAL A 212 -6.77 1.66 9.85
N PHE A 213 -5.77 0.83 9.54
CA PHE A 213 -4.38 1.02 9.94
C PHE A 213 -3.43 0.78 8.77
N LEU A 214 -2.46 1.68 8.56
CA LEU A 214 -1.35 1.50 7.63
C LEU A 214 -0.10 1.17 8.45
N PRO A 215 0.19 -0.12 8.69
CA PRO A 215 1.37 -0.52 9.44
C PRO A 215 2.66 -0.15 8.68
N PRO A 216 3.73 0.25 9.38
CA PRO A 216 5.02 0.57 8.78
C PRO A 216 5.84 -0.70 8.53
N ILE A 217 5.24 -1.66 7.80
CA ILE A 217 5.86 -2.93 7.42
C ILE A 217 6.17 -2.93 5.92
N GLY A 218 6.82 -3.99 5.46
CA GLY A 218 7.04 -4.25 4.05
C GLY A 218 5.76 -4.26 3.23
N GLY A 219 5.83 -3.74 2.01
CA GLY A 219 4.75 -3.76 1.04
C GLY A 219 4.76 -5.02 0.19
N ILE A 220 3.91 -5.04 -0.83
CA ILE A 220 3.89 -6.11 -1.85
C ILE A 220 4.32 -5.52 -3.17
N THR A 221 5.28 -6.18 -3.83
CA THR A 221 5.60 -5.91 -5.23
C THR A 221 5.16 -7.09 -6.08
N LEU A 222 4.27 -6.82 -7.05
CA LEU A 222 3.81 -7.81 -8.01
C LEU A 222 4.37 -7.49 -9.40
N TYR A 223 4.96 -8.49 -10.05
CA TYR A 223 5.35 -8.45 -11.46
C TYR A 223 4.42 -9.36 -12.27
N MET A 224 3.65 -8.75 -13.18
CA MET A 224 2.74 -9.44 -14.08
C MET A 224 3.36 -9.51 -15.47
N PHE A 225 3.66 -10.73 -15.91
CA PHE A 225 4.15 -11.03 -17.24
C PHE A 225 2.97 -11.31 -18.18
N GLY A 226 2.97 -10.68 -19.36
CA GLY A 226 1.84 -10.78 -20.30
C GLY A 226 0.73 -9.77 -20.01
N ASP A 227 -0.53 -10.17 -20.27
CA ASP A 227 -1.71 -9.30 -20.21
C ASP A 227 -2.44 -9.40 -18.86
N PRO A 228 -2.41 -8.35 -18.01
CA PRO A 228 -3.07 -8.36 -16.71
C PRO A 228 -4.59 -8.51 -16.77
N ALA A 229 -5.25 -8.14 -17.88
CA ALA A 229 -6.70 -8.27 -18.02
C ALA A 229 -7.19 -9.72 -18.04
N LYS A 230 -6.26 -10.68 -18.26
CA LYS A 230 -6.55 -12.11 -18.22
C LYS A 230 -6.54 -12.68 -16.80
N ILE A 231 -6.05 -11.93 -15.82
CA ILE A 231 -6.01 -12.34 -14.41
C ILE A 231 -7.44 -12.49 -13.90
N GLY A 232 -7.82 -13.72 -13.52
CA GLY A 232 -9.19 -14.10 -13.12
C GLY A 232 -9.99 -14.84 -14.19
N ASN A 233 -9.50 -14.91 -15.43
CA ASN A 233 -10.14 -15.70 -16.49
C ASN A 233 -9.60 -17.14 -16.51
N LYS A 234 -10.44 -18.10 -16.10
CA LYS A 234 -10.11 -19.54 -16.02
C LYS A 234 -9.72 -20.19 -17.35
N ARG A 235 -9.90 -19.52 -18.50
CA ARG A 235 -9.45 -20.00 -19.81
C ARG A 235 -7.94 -19.90 -20.02
N TYR A 236 -7.26 -19.06 -19.26
CA TYR A 236 -5.82 -18.87 -19.36
C TYR A 236 -5.13 -19.54 -18.17
N THR A 237 -4.05 -20.27 -18.46
CA THR A 237 -3.18 -20.81 -17.43
C THR A 237 -2.35 -19.67 -16.86
N LEU A 238 -2.43 -19.49 -15.54
CA LEU A 238 -1.65 -18.50 -14.82
C LEU A 238 -0.61 -19.22 -13.97
N THR A 239 0.62 -18.70 -13.97
CA THR A 239 1.67 -19.11 -13.03
C THR A 239 1.82 -18.00 -12.01
N CYS A 240 1.68 -18.33 -10.72
CA CYS A 240 1.91 -17.41 -9.62
C CYS A 240 3.09 -17.93 -8.81
N ARG A 241 4.08 -17.09 -8.58
CA ARG A 241 5.20 -17.35 -7.68
C ARG A 241 5.19 -16.27 -6.62
N VAL A 242 5.01 -16.67 -5.37
CA VAL A 242 5.14 -15.78 -4.22
C VAL A 242 6.60 -15.79 -3.79
N HIS A 243 7.17 -14.61 -3.64
CA HIS A 243 8.45 -14.42 -2.96
C HIS A 243 8.24 -13.43 -1.82
N ASP A 244 8.98 -13.59 -0.74
CA ASP A 244 8.89 -12.66 0.38
C ASP A 244 9.65 -11.37 0.06
N GLU A 245 9.16 -10.24 0.54
CA GLU A 245 9.87 -8.97 0.42
C GLU A 245 11.09 -9.00 1.35
N CYS A 246 12.28 -8.84 0.79
CA CYS A 246 13.54 -8.93 1.50
C CYS A 246 13.81 -7.66 2.33
N ASN A 247 13.07 -7.46 3.43
CA ASN A 247 13.25 -6.31 4.33
C ASN A 247 13.97 -6.66 5.65
N GLY A 248 14.47 -7.89 5.80
CA GLY A 248 14.80 -8.45 7.11
C GLY A 248 16.05 -9.34 7.19
N SER A 249 17.20 -8.94 6.62
CA SER A 249 18.47 -9.47 7.17
C SER A 249 18.77 -8.70 8.45
N ASP A 250 18.14 -9.06 9.56
CA ASP A 250 18.54 -8.55 10.87
C ASP A 250 19.64 -9.44 11.48
N VAL A 251 20.43 -8.85 12.39
CA VAL A 251 21.59 -9.50 13.03
C VAL A 251 21.13 -10.52 14.10
N PHE A 252 19.82 -10.78 14.24
CA PHE A 252 19.25 -11.58 15.31
C PHE A 252 18.63 -12.91 14.84
N GLY A 253 18.88 -13.31 13.59
CA GLY A 253 18.84 -14.72 13.21
C GLY A 253 17.50 -15.24 12.70
N SER A 254 16.74 -14.43 11.98
CA SER A 254 15.77 -15.00 11.02
C SER A 254 16.50 -15.38 9.74
N ASP A 255 16.78 -16.68 9.57
CA ASP A 255 17.25 -17.23 8.30
C ASP A 255 16.22 -17.02 7.19
N ILE A 256 16.75 -16.72 6.00
CA ILE A 256 16.14 -16.67 4.66
C ILE A 256 15.83 -15.26 4.17
N CYS A 257 16.74 -14.71 3.37
CA CYS A 257 16.47 -14.47 1.94
C CYS A 257 17.76 -14.04 1.20
N THR A 258 18.27 -14.89 0.31
CA THR A 258 19.11 -14.43 -0.81
C THR A 258 18.19 -13.72 -1.79
N CYS A 259 18.11 -12.39 -1.71
CA CYS A 259 17.14 -11.53 -2.44
C CYS A 259 17.30 -11.50 -3.98
N ARG A 260 17.74 -12.59 -4.63
CA ARG A 260 17.55 -12.72 -6.06
C ARG A 260 16.11 -13.16 -6.28
N PRO A 261 15.30 -12.44 -7.06
CA PRO A 261 14.06 -13.02 -7.58
C PRO A 261 14.47 -14.20 -8.47
N TYR A 262 14.59 -15.38 -7.88
CA TYR A 262 14.74 -16.61 -8.65
C TYR A 262 13.46 -16.71 -9.47
N LEU A 263 13.55 -16.51 -10.79
CA LEU A 263 12.47 -16.82 -11.73
C LEU A 263 12.31 -18.33 -11.86
#